data_AF-A0A3M1XFH5-F1
#
_entry.id   AF-A0A3M1XFH5-F1
#
_cell.length_a   1.000
_cell.length_b   1.000
_cell.length_c   1.000
_cell.angle_alpha   90.00
_cell.angle_beta   90.00
_cell.angle_gamma   90.00
#
_symmetry.space_group_name_H-M   'P 1'
#
loop_
_entity.id
_entity.type
_entity.pdbx_description
1 polymer ?
#
loop_
_entity_poly.entity_id
_entity_poly.type
_entity_poly.pdbx_seq_one_letter_code
_entity_poly.pdbx_strand_id
1 'polypeptide(L)'
;MHREESRIEHEHSGSAMRSSSFTVLSASAGDFQRDLGRYLRHVRKANGIPLTQQGWIYKTCLKALATALNIAEAPANERDHGRMWFMRRLLRAMNELSEANQGRLITVNPNGRLLGMPMSQRVKWTFETWRDSDAWNELLRLPLQVSSGHASREASAALGKARLTLLRAIGRLAQVNRPSGDWLTLAELVAYVKRNHYAFLFERRHHGHSQRSLYVSPYHRANNPYGLTFGAVKNEANGWDRVEGGFIVNVLTGPLWWMGLVELGYPSNARQAGGENVAPVAFRLTPAGAWLIGGGDPPTFVERGGKLIVQPNFTVLALEPISDVALSDLDHFAESQGGERVIAYHLTRESLYRGQQSGWDAARVIAFLEAYQGGPIPANVRRSLEEWEAAHRRITFHRNVCVVQFADAEAEQALTDALTPFKPRAIGARFGLIEERDAAEVVAALREAGWTPVLQPAGDQATENALRAGDTGEVMFTQAAPSVYALGKLAQFAELAPANEGKNGARITAASVRAAMSSGMSLDQLLATLAELHDGPIPVELEEKIRAWASFFGDATLQHTVLLELSSDTVLANLLDDREVGPYLTPIEGSAKPLALVQPAHAEIVQAMLRERGINI
;
A
#
# COMPACT_ATOMS: atom_id res chain seq x y z
N MET A 1 -53.01 63.80 43.85
CA MET A 1 -51.58 63.47 44.03
C MET A 1 -51.48 62.05 44.60
N HIS A 2 -51.60 61.02 43.76
CA HIS A 2 -51.33 59.59 44.02
C HIS A 2 -51.88 58.78 42.85
N ARG A 3 -51.03 58.49 41.85
CA ARG A 3 -51.14 57.38 40.88
C ARG A 3 -50.07 57.55 39.81
N GLU A 4 -48.82 57.17 40.11
CA GLU A 4 -47.82 56.92 39.08
C GLU A 4 -46.61 56.16 39.65
N GLU A 5 -46.77 54.87 40.00
CA GLU A 5 -45.62 54.07 40.49
C GLU A 5 -45.76 52.55 40.26
N SER A 6 -46.46 52.10 39.21
CA SER A 6 -46.57 50.65 38.90
C SER A 6 -46.25 50.29 37.44
N ARG A 7 -45.29 50.97 36.81
CA ARG A 7 -44.93 50.69 35.40
C ARG A 7 -43.42 50.57 35.12
N ILE A 8 -42.61 50.20 36.11
CA ILE A 8 -41.17 49.98 35.94
C ILE A 8 -40.72 48.70 36.68
N GLU A 9 -41.23 47.53 36.29
CA GLU A 9 -40.67 46.23 36.77
C GLU A 9 -40.55 45.15 35.66
N HIS A 10 -40.72 45.51 34.38
CA HIS A 10 -40.63 44.53 33.28
C HIS A 10 -39.58 44.79 32.19
N GLU A 11 -38.62 45.70 32.42
CA GLU A 11 -37.54 45.96 31.45
C GLU A 11 -36.11 45.61 31.93
N HIS A 12 -35.92 45.13 33.16
CA HIS A 12 -34.55 44.95 33.71
C HIS A 12 -33.96 43.53 33.65
N SER A 13 -34.63 42.52 33.07
CA SER A 13 -34.03 41.18 32.89
C SER A 13 -33.16 41.03 31.62
N GLY A 14 -33.17 42.00 30.70
CA GLY A 14 -32.41 41.91 29.44
C GLY A 14 -30.96 42.42 29.48
N SER A 15 -30.56 43.15 30.54
CA SER A 15 -29.28 43.89 30.56
C SER A 15 -28.20 43.32 31.50
N ALA A 16 -28.46 42.21 32.20
CA ALA A 16 -27.59 41.69 33.26
C ALA A 16 -26.64 40.54 32.84
N MET A 17 -26.44 40.29 31.54
CA MET A 17 -25.67 39.12 31.06
C MET A 17 -24.32 39.46 30.42
N ARG A 18 -23.83 40.70 30.59
CA ARG A 18 -22.51 41.12 30.09
C ARG A 18 -21.31 40.61 30.91
N SER A 19 -21.52 39.88 32.02
CA SER A 19 -20.43 39.35 32.84
C SER A 19 -20.71 37.99 33.51
N SER A 20 -21.44 37.08 32.86
CA SER A 20 -21.51 35.69 33.35
C SER A 20 -20.19 34.99 33.04
N SER A 21 -19.43 34.62 34.08
CA SER A 21 -18.23 33.80 33.94
C SER A 21 -18.64 32.41 33.44
N PHE A 22 -18.44 32.14 32.15
CA PHE A 22 -18.57 30.80 31.60
C PHE A 22 -17.17 30.23 31.34
N THR A 23 -17.01 28.93 31.54
CA THR A 23 -15.94 28.20 30.87
C THR A 23 -16.39 27.96 29.44
N VAL A 24 -15.73 28.64 28.49
CA VAL A 24 -16.06 28.56 27.06
C VAL A 24 -15.28 27.41 26.42
N LEU A 25 -16.01 26.49 25.78
CA LEU A 25 -15.43 25.52 24.86
C LEU A 25 -15.57 26.06 23.44
N SER A 26 -14.47 26.58 22.93
CA SER A 26 -14.36 27.04 21.55
C SER A 26 -14.40 25.87 20.58
N ALA A 27 -14.81 26.17 19.35
CA ALA A 27 -14.87 25.21 18.27
C ALA A 27 -14.63 25.91 16.93
N SER A 28 -13.98 25.20 16.00
CA SER A 28 -13.58 25.74 14.70
C SER A 28 -13.95 24.77 13.58
N ALA A 29 -14.71 25.26 12.60
CA ALA A 29 -15.06 24.48 11.42
C ALA A 29 -13.82 24.09 10.61
N GLY A 30 -12.80 24.96 10.58
CA GLY A 30 -11.52 24.66 9.94
C GLY A 30 -10.77 23.51 10.63
N ASP A 31 -10.79 23.48 11.97
CA ASP A 31 -10.13 22.40 12.72
C ASP A 31 -10.84 21.06 12.49
N PHE A 32 -12.17 21.05 12.41
CA PHE A 32 -12.90 19.83 12.06
C PHE A 32 -12.56 19.34 10.65
N GLN A 33 -12.50 20.23 9.66
CA GLN A 33 -12.09 19.85 8.30
C GLN A 33 -10.65 19.33 8.25
N ARG A 34 -9.74 19.90 9.04
CA ARG A 34 -8.37 19.41 9.18
C ARG A 34 -8.35 17.98 9.75
N ASP A 35 -9.18 17.69 10.74
CA ASP A 35 -9.28 16.35 11.32
C ASP A 35 -9.89 15.33 10.36
N LEU A 36 -10.87 15.73 9.54
CA LEU A 36 -11.33 14.90 8.42
C LEU A 36 -10.20 14.60 7.42
N GLY A 37 -9.38 15.61 7.10
CA GLY A 37 -8.18 15.44 6.26
C GLY A 37 -7.15 14.49 6.86
N ARG A 38 -6.84 14.64 8.15
CA ARG A 38 -5.96 13.72 8.91
C ARG A 38 -6.49 12.29 8.88
N TYR A 39 -7.79 12.11 9.07
CA TYR A 39 -8.44 10.81 9.00
C TYR A 39 -8.22 10.16 7.63
N LEU A 40 -8.56 10.87 6.54
CA LEU A 40 -8.42 10.36 5.17
C LEU A 40 -6.97 10.02 4.82
N ARG A 41 -6.02 10.91 5.14
CA ARG A 41 -4.59 10.67 4.92
C ARG A 41 -4.08 9.46 5.70
N HIS A 42 -4.52 9.27 6.95
CA HIS A 42 -4.16 8.10 7.74
C HIS A 42 -4.66 6.79 7.12
N VAL A 43 -5.93 6.73 6.70
CA VAL A 43 -6.49 5.54 6.04
C VAL A 43 -5.74 5.23 4.75
N ARG A 44 -5.41 6.25 3.95
CA ARG A 44 -4.64 6.09 2.71
C ARG A 44 -3.25 5.52 2.99
N LYS A 45 -2.53 6.10 3.96
CA LYS A 45 -1.18 5.67 4.35
C LYS A 45 -1.16 4.23 4.88
N ALA A 46 -2.20 3.82 5.61
CA ALA A 46 -2.33 2.47 6.14
C ALA A 46 -2.74 1.42 5.07
N ASN A 47 -3.01 1.84 3.83
CA ASN A 47 -3.63 1.02 2.79
C ASN A 47 -4.95 0.39 3.26
N GLY A 48 -5.71 1.17 4.02
CA GLY A 48 -6.97 0.77 4.63
C GLY A 48 -6.85 0.41 6.12
N ILE A 49 -7.99 0.45 6.81
CA ILE A 49 -8.09 0.15 8.24
C ILE A 49 -8.98 -1.08 8.43
N PRO A 50 -8.46 -2.18 9.01
CA PRO A 50 -9.24 -3.39 9.21
C PRO A 50 -10.33 -3.18 10.28
N LEU A 51 -11.44 -3.89 10.10
CA LEU A 51 -12.62 -3.88 10.95
C LEU A 51 -12.87 -5.26 11.56
N THR A 52 -13.34 -5.27 12.80
CA THR A 52 -13.87 -6.45 13.47
C THR A 52 -15.15 -6.94 12.79
N GLN A 53 -15.59 -8.16 13.10
CA GLN A 53 -16.88 -8.69 12.61
C GLN A 53 -18.09 -7.81 12.97
N GLN A 54 -17.98 -7.00 14.03
CA GLN A 54 -19.04 -6.08 14.47
C GLN A 54 -18.95 -4.68 13.82
N GLY A 55 -18.01 -4.48 12.88
CA GLY A 55 -17.80 -3.25 12.12
C GLY A 55 -16.94 -2.19 12.81
N TRP A 56 -16.33 -2.50 13.96
CA TRP A 56 -15.47 -1.58 14.72
C TRP A 56 -14.01 -1.67 14.31
N ILE A 57 -13.28 -0.54 14.35
CA ILE A 57 -11.84 -0.52 14.10
C ILE A 57 -11.09 -1.37 15.14
N TYR A 58 -10.14 -2.20 14.70
CA TYR A 58 -9.29 -2.97 15.61
C TYR A 58 -8.46 -2.06 16.54
N LYS A 59 -8.27 -2.48 17.80
CA LYS A 59 -7.64 -1.69 18.87
C LYS A 59 -6.27 -1.10 18.49
N THR A 60 -5.42 -1.86 17.79
CA THR A 60 -4.10 -1.42 17.33
C THR A 60 -4.22 -0.27 16.32
N CYS A 61 -5.08 -0.43 15.32
CA CYS A 61 -5.36 0.60 14.31
C CYS A 61 -6.07 1.82 14.91
N LEU A 62 -6.95 1.62 15.90
CA LEU A 62 -7.65 2.71 16.60
C LEU A 62 -6.66 3.61 17.35
N LYS A 63 -5.66 3.03 18.01
CA LYS A 63 -4.58 3.79 18.66
C LYS A 63 -3.79 4.62 17.65
N ALA A 64 -3.41 4.01 16.52
CA ALA A 64 -2.68 4.71 15.46
C ALA A 64 -3.50 5.87 14.86
N LEU A 65 -4.81 5.66 14.65
CA LEU A 65 -5.72 6.70 14.18
C LEU A 65 -5.92 7.81 15.23
N ALA A 66 -6.03 7.47 16.52
CA ALA A 66 -6.12 8.45 17.59
C ALA A 66 -4.87 9.34 17.64
N THR A 67 -3.68 8.75 17.52
CA THR A 67 -2.42 9.51 17.40
C THR A 67 -2.42 10.42 16.17
N ALA A 68 -2.87 9.92 15.01
CA ALA A 68 -2.95 10.73 13.78
C ALA A 68 -3.94 11.90 13.88
N LEU A 69 -4.96 11.78 14.73
CA LEU A 69 -5.94 12.82 15.03
C LEU A 69 -5.54 13.71 16.22
N ASN A 70 -4.32 13.57 16.75
CA ASN A 70 -3.82 14.28 17.93
C ASN A 70 -4.73 14.11 19.18
N ILE A 71 -5.33 12.93 19.34
CA ILE A 71 -6.13 12.60 20.52
C ILE A 71 -5.20 12.09 21.62
N ALA A 72 -5.13 12.82 22.74
CA ALA A 72 -4.17 12.57 23.82
C ALA A 72 -4.30 11.17 24.43
N GLU A 73 -5.53 10.70 24.67
CA GLU A 73 -5.80 9.37 25.20
C GLU A 73 -6.66 8.58 24.21
N ALA A 74 -6.08 7.51 23.65
CA ALA A 74 -6.77 6.67 22.69
C ALA A 74 -7.96 5.97 23.36
N PRO A 75 -9.18 6.05 22.79
CA PRO A 75 -10.35 5.44 23.39
C PRO A 75 -10.24 3.91 23.41
N ALA A 76 -10.89 3.27 24.38
CA ALA A 76 -10.93 1.81 24.48
C ALA A 76 -11.59 1.16 23.26
N ASN A 77 -12.69 1.75 22.77
CA ASN A 77 -13.37 1.38 21.53
C ASN A 77 -13.77 2.63 20.75
N GLU A 78 -13.89 2.51 19.43
CA GLU A 78 -14.33 3.59 18.53
C GLU A 78 -15.67 4.21 18.96
N ARG A 79 -16.62 3.37 19.42
CA ARG A 79 -17.96 3.80 19.89
C ARG A 79 -17.93 4.70 21.13
N ASP A 80 -16.85 4.62 21.90
CA ASP A 80 -16.67 5.36 23.16
C ASP A 80 -16.20 6.79 22.88
N HIS A 81 -15.78 7.09 21.64
CA HIS A 81 -15.35 8.42 21.21
C HIS A 81 -16.25 8.98 20.10
N GLY A 82 -17.38 9.59 20.51
CA GLY A 82 -18.45 10.05 19.63
C GLY A 82 -17.99 10.84 18.40
N ARG A 83 -17.09 11.82 18.58
CA ARG A 83 -16.55 12.64 17.48
C ARG A 83 -15.80 11.83 16.41
N MET A 84 -15.05 10.80 16.82
CA MET A 84 -14.28 9.98 15.88
C MET A 84 -15.21 9.08 15.07
N TRP A 85 -16.17 8.45 15.76
CA TRP A 85 -17.20 7.66 15.12
C TRP A 85 -18.06 8.50 14.15
N PHE A 86 -18.37 9.73 14.55
CA PHE A 86 -19.08 10.70 13.71
C PHE A 86 -18.31 11.05 12.44
N MET A 87 -17.00 11.32 12.54
CA MET A 87 -16.15 11.57 11.37
C MET A 87 -16.18 10.41 10.38
N ARG A 88 -16.01 9.16 10.83
CA ARG A 88 -16.07 7.98 9.95
C ARG A 88 -17.42 7.88 9.24
N ARG A 89 -18.52 8.06 9.98
CA ARG A 89 -19.87 7.97 9.43
C ARG A 89 -20.15 9.08 8.40
N LEU A 90 -19.69 10.31 8.66
CA LEU A 90 -19.80 11.40 7.70
C LEU A 90 -18.98 11.15 6.44
N LEU A 91 -17.71 10.75 6.59
CA LEU A 91 -16.85 10.46 5.44
C LEU A 91 -17.45 9.34 4.57
N ARG A 92 -18.06 8.32 5.18
CA ARG A 92 -18.82 7.30 4.45
C ARG A 92 -20.02 7.87 3.70
N ALA A 93 -20.85 8.70 4.37
CA ALA A 93 -22.02 9.31 3.74
C ALA A 93 -21.65 10.30 2.61
N MET A 94 -20.49 10.94 2.70
CA MET A 94 -19.92 11.78 1.64
C MET A 94 -19.24 10.98 0.52
N ASN A 95 -19.22 9.65 0.61
CA ASN A 95 -18.53 8.75 -0.32
C ASN A 95 -17.00 9.00 -0.41
N GLU A 96 -16.39 9.48 0.67
CA GLU A 96 -14.93 9.58 0.83
C GLU A 96 -14.39 8.30 1.51
N LEU A 97 -15.17 7.78 2.47
CA LEU A 97 -15.18 6.47 3.11
C LEU A 97 -15.80 5.35 2.24
N SER A 98 -15.07 4.30 1.84
CA SER A 98 -15.68 3.06 1.34
C SER A 98 -15.31 1.86 2.22
N GLU A 99 -16.19 0.84 2.25
CA GLU A 99 -15.92 -0.41 2.95
C GLU A 99 -15.69 -1.53 1.92
N ALA A 100 -14.51 -2.14 1.95
CA ALA A 100 -14.09 -3.25 1.12
C ALA A 100 -14.11 -4.57 1.91
N ASN A 101 -13.85 -5.69 1.22
CA ASN A 101 -13.76 -7.03 1.82
C ASN A 101 -15.00 -7.40 2.67
N GLN A 102 -16.20 -7.21 2.09
CA GLN A 102 -17.47 -7.48 2.77
C GLN A 102 -17.64 -6.70 4.09
N GLY A 103 -17.19 -5.44 4.13
CA GLY A 103 -17.31 -4.62 5.34
C GLY A 103 -16.22 -4.84 6.38
N ARG A 104 -15.10 -5.48 6.00
CA ARG A 104 -13.97 -5.78 6.91
C ARG A 104 -12.79 -4.85 6.77
N LEU A 105 -12.81 -3.93 5.80
CA LEU A 105 -11.72 -2.99 5.56
C LEU A 105 -12.29 -1.63 5.18
N ILE A 106 -11.90 -0.57 5.88
CA ILE A 106 -12.18 0.81 5.45
C ILE A 106 -11.07 1.21 4.46
N THR A 107 -11.43 1.74 3.31
CA THR A 107 -10.49 2.31 2.34
C THR A 107 -10.94 3.70 1.90
N VAL A 108 -9.99 4.55 1.53
CA VAL A 108 -10.31 5.87 0.93
C VAL A 108 -10.84 5.63 -0.48
N ASN A 109 -11.93 6.30 -0.84
CA ASN A 109 -12.42 6.31 -2.21
C ASN A 109 -11.42 7.07 -3.10
N PRO A 110 -10.86 6.45 -4.16
CA PRO A 110 -9.92 7.14 -5.07
C PRO A 110 -10.56 8.34 -5.79
N ASN A 111 -11.88 8.35 -5.96
CA ASN A 111 -12.64 9.46 -6.55
C ASN A 111 -13.18 10.45 -5.51
N GLY A 112 -12.65 10.40 -4.27
CA GLY A 112 -12.98 11.35 -3.22
C GLY A 112 -12.65 12.78 -3.64
N ARG A 113 -13.55 13.71 -3.33
CA ARG A 113 -13.49 15.11 -3.79
C ARG A 113 -13.31 16.11 -2.65
N LEU A 114 -13.55 15.68 -1.40
CA LEU A 114 -13.56 16.56 -0.23
C LEU A 114 -12.28 17.39 -0.13
N LEU A 115 -11.10 16.77 -0.23
CA LEU A 115 -9.83 17.48 -0.03
C LEU A 115 -9.49 18.46 -1.16
N GLY A 116 -10.05 18.28 -2.35
CA GLY A 116 -9.84 19.17 -3.50
C GLY A 116 -10.77 20.39 -3.54
N MET A 117 -11.81 20.42 -2.70
CA MET A 117 -12.75 21.53 -2.64
C MET A 117 -12.22 22.71 -1.80
N PRO A 118 -12.64 23.96 -2.11
CA PRO A 118 -12.46 25.09 -1.20
C PRO A 118 -13.09 24.83 0.17
N MET A 119 -12.48 25.33 1.24
CA MET A 119 -12.85 25.09 2.64
C MET A 119 -14.31 25.43 2.91
N SER A 120 -14.81 26.55 2.37
CA SER A 120 -16.23 26.92 2.51
C SER A 120 -17.16 25.85 1.96
N GLN A 121 -16.83 25.28 0.80
CA GLN A 121 -17.60 24.19 0.20
C GLN A 121 -17.50 22.90 1.02
N ARG A 122 -16.32 22.58 1.57
CA ARG A 122 -16.14 21.41 2.45
C ARG A 122 -16.98 21.51 3.72
N VAL A 123 -16.91 22.66 4.38
CA VAL A 123 -17.69 22.95 5.60
C VAL A 123 -19.19 22.85 5.31
N LYS A 124 -19.66 23.47 4.23
CA LYS A 124 -21.06 23.40 3.81
C LYS A 124 -21.49 21.98 3.48
N TRP A 125 -20.73 21.25 2.66
CA TRP A 125 -21.08 19.88 2.25
C TRP A 125 -21.10 18.91 3.44
N THR A 126 -20.17 19.05 4.38
CA THR A 126 -20.14 18.29 5.63
C THR A 126 -21.41 18.53 6.46
N PHE A 127 -21.79 19.79 6.63
CA PHE A 127 -23.01 20.17 7.36
C PHE A 127 -24.28 19.65 6.69
N GLU A 128 -24.41 19.84 5.37
CA GLU A 128 -25.57 19.37 4.61
C GLU A 128 -25.66 17.84 4.62
N THR A 129 -24.52 17.14 4.52
CA THR A 129 -24.49 15.68 4.62
C THR A 129 -24.97 15.21 6.00
N TRP A 130 -24.49 15.82 7.10
CA TRP A 130 -25.03 15.50 8.43
C TRP A 130 -26.53 15.79 8.52
N ARG A 131 -26.97 16.95 8.03
CA ARG A 131 -28.36 17.41 8.14
C ARG A 131 -29.33 16.48 7.39
N ASP A 132 -28.95 16.07 6.19
CA ASP A 132 -29.86 15.47 5.21
C ASP A 132 -29.72 13.94 5.10
N SER A 133 -28.63 13.35 5.61
CA SER A 133 -28.40 11.89 5.55
C SER A 133 -28.69 11.16 6.87
N ASP A 134 -28.64 9.84 6.79
CA ASP A 134 -28.74 8.89 7.89
C ASP A 134 -27.39 8.59 8.60
N ALA A 135 -26.35 9.39 8.29
CA ALA A 135 -24.98 9.16 8.76
C ALA A 135 -24.88 9.06 10.28
N TRP A 136 -25.65 9.86 11.02
CA TRP A 136 -25.59 9.92 12.48
C TRP A 136 -26.98 9.72 13.07
N ASN A 137 -27.08 9.07 14.24
CA ASN A 137 -28.35 8.89 14.94
C ASN A 137 -28.20 9.37 16.39
N GLU A 138 -28.60 10.61 16.66
CA GLU A 138 -28.48 11.26 17.97
C GLU A 138 -29.31 10.55 19.05
N LEU A 139 -30.42 9.90 18.69
CA LEU A 139 -31.28 9.17 19.63
C LEU A 139 -30.57 7.96 20.24
N LEU A 140 -29.66 7.32 19.50
CA LEU A 140 -28.85 6.20 20.00
C LEU A 140 -27.68 6.66 20.89
N ARG A 141 -27.44 7.97 20.99
CA ARG A 141 -26.39 8.57 21.81
C ARG A 141 -26.92 9.18 23.10
N LEU A 142 -28.23 9.19 23.33
CA LEU A 142 -28.81 9.67 24.57
C LEU A 142 -28.30 8.85 25.76
N PRO A 143 -28.12 9.47 26.94
CA PRO A 143 -27.70 8.78 28.16
C PRO A 143 -28.90 8.04 28.78
N LEU A 144 -29.57 7.23 27.97
CA LEU A 144 -30.78 6.48 28.28
C LEU A 144 -30.63 5.04 27.79
N GLN A 145 -31.33 4.11 28.44
CA GLN A 145 -31.48 2.76 27.91
C GLN A 145 -32.44 2.81 26.71
N VAL A 146 -31.87 2.76 25.51
CA VAL A 146 -32.60 2.75 24.24
C VAL A 146 -32.51 1.36 23.64
N SER A 147 -33.65 0.76 23.34
CA SER A 147 -33.73 -0.53 22.65
C SER A 147 -34.29 -0.33 21.24
N SER A 148 -33.67 -1.00 20.27
CA SER A 148 -34.08 -0.99 18.86
C SER A 148 -34.59 -2.38 18.46
N GLY A 149 -35.67 -2.43 17.69
CA GLY A 149 -36.12 -3.67 17.04
C GLY A 149 -35.32 -4.04 15.78
N HIS A 150 -34.39 -3.18 15.35
CA HIS A 150 -33.58 -3.35 14.14
C HIS A 150 -32.09 -3.28 14.47
N ALA A 151 -31.30 -4.11 13.78
CA ALA A 151 -29.84 -4.11 13.90
C ALA A 151 -29.18 -2.89 13.25
N SER A 152 -29.92 -2.11 12.44
CA SER A 152 -29.39 -0.93 11.76
C SER A 152 -29.03 0.17 12.75
N ARG A 153 -27.81 0.70 12.62
CA ARG A 153 -27.27 1.82 13.41
C ARG A 153 -27.50 3.18 12.72
N GLU A 154 -28.18 3.17 11.58
CA GLU A 154 -28.37 4.34 10.72
C GLU A 154 -29.57 5.16 11.21
N ALA A 155 -29.59 6.44 10.88
CA ALA A 155 -30.72 7.29 11.21
C ALA A 155 -31.91 7.06 10.26
N SER A 156 -33.12 7.20 10.78
CA SER A 156 -34.31 7.31 9.91
C SER A 156 -34.30 8.66 9.20
N ALA A 157 -34.81 8.73 7.97
CA ALA A 157 -35.02 9.99 7.24
C ALA A 157 -35.87 11.02 8.03
N ALA A 158 -36.69 10.55 8.99
CA ALA A 158 -37.44 11.43 9.89
C ALA A 158 -36.53 12.31 10.77
N LEU A 159 -35.32 11.86 11.11
CA LEU A 159 -34.37 12.65 11.90
C LEU A 159 -33.88 13.91 11.15
N GLY A 160 -33.75 13.86 9.83
CA GLY A 160 -33.39 15.05 9.03
C GLY A 160 -34.42 16.18 9.18
N LYS A 161 -35.72 15.84 9.25
CA LYS A 161 -36.79 16.82 9.50
C LYS A 161 -36.70 17.41 10.91
N ALA A 162 -36.40 16.59 11.91
CA ALA A 162 -36.22 17.04 13.30
C ALA A 162 -35.00 17.98 13.43
N ARG A 163 -33.86 17.62 12.81
CA ARG A 163 -32.66 18.47 12.70
C ARG A 163 -33.00 19.82 12.07
N LEU A 164 -33.66 19.83 10.91
CA LEU A 164 -34.06 21.06 10.22
C LEU A 164 -34.95 21.95 11.10
N THR A 165 -35.89 21.37 11.85
CA THR A 165 -36.77 22.12 12.74
C THR A 165 -35.97 22.76 13.89
N LEU A 166 -35.05 22.01 14.50
CA LEU A 166 -34.17 22.51 15.55
C LEU A 166 -33.22 23.61 15.03
N LEU A 167 -32.60 23.41 13.87
CA LEU A 167 -31.71 24.39 13.23
C LEU A 167 -32.46 25.70 12.93
N ARG A 168 -33.69 25.64 12.43
CA ARG A 168 -34.53 26.82 12.21
C ARG A 168 -34.87 27.53 13.51
N ALA A 169 -35.14 26.80 14.60
CA ALA A 169 -35.37 27.38 15.91
C ALA A 169 -34.12 28.11 16.43
N ILE A 170 -32.95 27.50 16.29
CA ILE A 170 -31.66 28.12 16.64
C ILE A 170 -31.42 29.38 15.81
N GLY A 171 -31.58 29.30 14.49
CA GLY A 171 -31.39 30.43 13.57
C GLY A 171 -32.32 31.60 13.89
N ARG A 172 -33.60 31.34 14.16
CA ARG A 172 -34.56 32.37 14.59
C ARG A 172 -34.14 33.04 15.90
N LEU A 173 -33.80 32.25 16.92
CA LEU A 173 -33.38 32.80 18.22
C LEU A 173 -32.08 33.61 18.14
N ALA A 174 -31.18 33.26 17.21
CA ALA A 174 -29.95 33.99 16.95
C ALA A 174 -30.19 35.34 16.23
N GLN A 175 -31.30 35.48 15.50
CA GLN A 175 -31.64 36.70 14.73
C GLN A 175 -32.48 37.73 15.52
N VAL A 176 -33.14 37.32 16.61
CA VAL A 176 -34.03 38.22 17.37
C VAL A 176 -33.21 39.23 18.18
N ASN A 177 -33.16 40.49 17.71
CA ASN A 177 -32.63 41.67 18.41
C ASN A 177 -31.28 41.48 19.12
N ARG A 178 -30.39 40.66 18.55
CA ARG A 178 -29.07 40.36 19.10
C ARG A 178 -28.01 40.59 18.03
N PRO A 179 -26.92 41.34 18.31
CA PRO A 179 -25.75 41.34 17.44
C PRO A 179 -25.22 39.90 17.25
N SER A 180 -24.71 39.62 16.05
CA SER A 180 -24.14 38.31 15.72
C SER A 180 -23.02 37.94 16.71
N GLY A 181 -23.10 36.73 17.30
CA GLY A 181 -22.12 36.23 18.25
C GLY A 181 -22.53 36.33 19.74
N ASP A 182 -23.74 36.80 20.03
CA ASP A 182 -24.31 36.78 21.38
C ASP A 182 -24.64 35.36 21.86
N TRP A 183 -24.58 35.17 23.18
CA TRP A 183 -24.88 33.92 23.85
C TRP A 183 -26.40 33.68 23.98
N LEU A 184 -26.84 32.48 23.62
CA LEU A 184 -28.19 31.94 23.81
C LEU A 184 -28.19 30.97 24.98
N THR A 185 -29.18 31.04 25.86
CA THR A 185 -29.29 30.04 26.93
C THR A 185 -29.88 28.74 26.41
N LEU A 186 -29.44 27.60 26.93
CA LEU A 186 -30.05 26.30 26.60
C LEU A 186 -31.53 26.29 27.00
N ALA A 187 -31.88 26.90 28.13
CA ALA A 187 -33.24 27.00 28.63
C ALA A 187 -34.16 27.75 27.67
N GLU A 188 -33.70 28.86 27.07
CA GLU A 188 -34.46 29.60 26.04
C GLU A 188 -34.74 28.73 24.81
N LEU A 189 -33.73 28.03 24.30
CA LEU A 189 -33.90 27.15 23.14
C LEU A 189 -34.91 26.04 23.44
N VAL A 190 -34.74 25.34 24.56
CA VAL A 190 -35.63 24.25 24.98
C VAL A 190 -37.05 24.76 25.15
N ALA A 191 -37.25 25.89 25.83
CA ALA A 191 -38.57 26.49 26.01
C ALA A 191 -39.21 26.92 24.68
N TYR A 192 -38.43 27.49 23.76
CA TYR A 192 -38.90 27.88 22.43
C TYR A 192 -39.35 26.66 21.62
N VAL A 193 -38.54 25.59 21.58
CA VAL A 193 -38.88 24.36 20.86
C VAL A 193 -40.10 23.69 21.50
N LYS A 194 -40.16 23.60 22.84
CA LYS A 194 -41.31 23.03 23.56
C LYS A 194 -42.60 23.77 23.26
N ARG A 195 -42.56 25.11 23.16
CA ARG A 195 -43.74 25.96 22.90
C ARG A 195 -44.20 25.91 21.44
N ASN A 196 -43.26 26.01 20.49
CA ASN A 196 -43.59 26.23 19.08
C ASN A 196 -43.54 24.95 18.23
N HIS A 197 -42.79 23.95 18.69
CA HIS A 197 -42.47 22.74 17.94
C HIS A 197 -42.50 21.50 18.85
N TYR A 198 -43.50 21.40 19.73
CA TYR A 198 -43.59 20.32 20.73
C TYR A 198 -43.42 18.91 20.13
N ALA A 199 -44.01 18.70 18.94
CA ALA A 199 -44.00 17.43 18.20
C ALA A 199 -42.87 17.28 17.17
N PHE A 200 -41.78 18.06 17.25
CA PHE A 200 -40.76 18.10 16.19
C PHE A 200 -40.02 16.78 15.97
N LEU A 201 -39.86 15.99 17.03
CA LEU A 201 -39.12 14.72 17.01
C LEU A 201 -40.06 13.52 16.88
N PHE A 202 -41.22 13.58 17.53
CA PHE A 202 -42.24 12.53 17.49
C PHE A 202 -43.62 13.13 17.26
N GLU A 203 -44.38 12.55 16.34
CA GLU A 203 -45.80 12.85 16.20
C GLU A 203 -46.58 12.35 17.43
N ARG A 204 -47.49 13.17 17.95
CA ARG A 204 -48.39 12.76 19.04
C ARG A 204 -49.66 12.20 18.41
N ARG A 205 -49.80 10.87 18.48
CA ARG A 205 -50.95 10.15 17.92
C ARG A 205 -51.91 9.75 19.03
N HIS A 206 -53.18 9.76 18.68
CA HIS A 206 -54.24 9.19 19.51
C HIS A 206 -54.90 8.06 18.73
N HIS A 207 -55.27 6.97 19.42
CA HIS A 207 -55.90 5.80 18.81
C HIS A 207 -57.37 5.69 19.22
N GLY A 208 -58.25 5.50 18.23
CA GLY A 208 -59.69 5.25 18.43
C GLY A 208 -60.59 5.84 17.34
N HIS A 209 -61.57 5.06 16.87
CA HIS A 209 -62.65 5.49 15.94
C HIS A 209 -63.98 5.84 16.67
N SER A 210 -63.95 5.97 18.00
CA SER A 210 -65.14 6.26 18.82
C SER A 210 -64.83 7.32 19.89
N GLN A 211 -65.85 7.73 20.67
CA GLN A 211 -65.82 8.82 21.66
C GLN A 211 -64.73 8.72 22.76
N ARG A 212 -63.87 7.70 22.77
CA ARG A 212 -62.74 7.55 23.69
C ARG A 212 -61.42 7.38 22.93
N SER A 213 -60.84 8.51 22.54
CA SER A 213 -59.51 8.58 21.94
C SER A 213 -58.43 8.41 23.01
N LEU A 214 -57.68 7.32 22.98
CA LEU A 214 -56.62 7.03 23.96
C LEU A 214 -55.28 7.55 23.44
N TYR A 215 -54.59 8.32 24.27
CA TYR A 215 -53.24 8.80 23.98
C TYR A 215 -52.24 7.64 23.94
N VAL A 216 -51.43 7.58 22.89
CA VAL A 216 -50.43 6.53 22.70
C VAL A 216 -49.05 7.14 22.82
N SER A 217 -48.29 6.69 23.83
CA SER A 217 -46.93 7.18 24.07
C SER A 217 -46.01 6.94 22.86
N PRO A 218 -45.38 7.98 22.30
CA PRO A 218 -44.47 7.85 21.17
C PRO A 218 -43.15 7.18 21.56
N TYR A 219 -42.86 7.02 22.85
CA TYR A 219 -41.59 6.50 23.36
C TYR A 219 -41.48 4.96 23.32
N HIS A 220 -42.43 4.28 22.68
CA HIS A 220 -42.40 2.85 22.40
C HIS A 220 -42.21 2.58 20.91
N ARG A 221 -41.45 1.53 20.58
CA ARG A 221 -41.04 1.20 19.20
C ARG A 221 -42.18 1.13 18.18
N ALA A 222 -43.37 0.68 18.62
CA ALA A 222 -44.53 0.53 17.74
C ALA A 222 -45.15 1.87 17.34
N ASN A 223 -44.80 2.95 18.05
CA ASN A 223 -45.50 4.23 17.98
C ASN A 223 -44.63 5.36 17.43
N ASN A 224 -43.38 5.09 17.06
CA ASN A 224 -42.48 6.09 16.47
C ASN A 224 -41.82 5.60 15.18
N PRO A 225 -41.47 6.53 14.26
CA PRO A 225 -40.86 6.21 12.97
C PRO A 225 -39.39 5.74 13.07
N TYR A 226 -38.84 5.66 14.28
CA TYR A 226 -37.46 5.24 14.53
C TYR A 226 -37.35 3.78 15.01
N GLY A 227 -38.47 3.14 15.36
CA GLY A 227 -38.48 1.78 15.90
C GLY A 227 -37.80 1.65 17.27
N LEU A 228 -37.75 2.75 18.05
CA LEU A 228 -37.02 2.82 19.32
C LEU A 228 -37.94 2.75 20.54
N THR A 229 -37.53 2.05 21.59
CA THR A 229 -38.19 2.10 22.90
C THR A 229 -37.26 2.71 23.94
N PHE A 230 -37.75 3.73 24.65
CA PHE A 230 -37.04 4.45 25.70
C PHE A 230 -37.52 3.95 27.07
N GLY A 231 -36.92 2.87 27.57
CA GLY A 231 -37.45 2.11 28.72
C GLY A 231 -37.53 2.90 30.03
N ALA A 232 -36.79 4.00 30.16
CA ALA A 232 -36.78 4.82 31.37
C ALA A 232 -37.89 5.89 31.41
N VAL A 233 -38.69 6.05 30.33
CA VAL A 233 -39.72 7.08 30.22
C VAL A 233 -41.01 6.63 30.90
N LYS A 234 -41.49 7.42 31.87
CA LYS A 234 -42.66 7.09 32.69
C LYS A 234 -43.97 7.71 32.19
N ASN A 235 -43.90 8.92 31.62
CA ASN A 235 -45.05 9.68 31.13
C ASN A 235 -44.59 10.69 30.06
N GLU A 236 -45.53 11.35 29.38
CA GLU A 236 -45.23 12.28 28.27
C GLU A 236 -44.35 13.45 28.69
N ALA A 237 -44.65 14.10 29.83
CA ALA A 237 -43.85 15.24 30.29
C ALA A 237 -42.39 14.85 30.58
N ASN A 238 -42.19 13.75 31.30
CA ASN A 238 -40.87 13.19 31.58
C ASN A 238 -40.16 12.70 30.31
N GLY A 239 -40.92 12.12 29.38
CA GLY A 239 -40.41 11.69 28.09
C GLY A 239 -39.87 12.85 27.29
N TRP A 240 -40.62 13.96 27.22
CA TRP A 240 -40.22 15.14 26.49
C TRP A 240 -38.91 15.70 27.00
N ASP A 241 -38.79 15.88 28.32
CA ASP A 241 -37.58 16.47 28.91
C ASP A 241 -36.35 15.57 28.73
N ARG A 242 -36.52 14.24 28.79
CA ARG A 242 -35.41 13.28 28.69
C ARG A 242 -35.01 12.95 27.26
N VAL A 243 -35.97 12.86 26.35
CA VAL A 243 -35.75 12.41 24.97
C VAL A 243 -35.62 13.60 24.04
N GLU A 244 -36.63 14.45 23.90
CA GLU A 244 -36.55 15.66 23.08
C GLU A 244 -35.55 16.68 23.62
N GLY A 245 -35.60 16.97 24.93
CA GLY A 245 -34.61 17.83 25.58
C GLY A 245 -33.20 17.26 25.49
N GLY A 246 -33.06 15.95 25.73
CA GLY A 246 -31.80 15.23 25.54
C GLY A 246 -31.29 15.28 24.09
N PHE A 247 -32.17 15.17 23.10
CA PHE A 247 -31.83 15.30 21.68
C PHE A 247 -31.29 16.68 21.34
N ILE A 248 -31.93 17.75 21.84
CA ILE A 248 -31.44 19.13 21.67
C ILE A 248 -30.02 19.26 22.23
N VAL A 249 -29.78 18.74 23.45
CA VAL A 249 -28.45 18.76 24.07
C VAL A 249 -27.45 17.93 23.27
N ASN A 250 -27.82 16.75 22.79
CA ASN A 250 -26.92 15.89 22.00
C ASN A 250 -26.54 16.55 20.66
N VAL A 251 -27.47 17.21 19.98
CA VAL A 251 -27.18 17.95 18.74
C VAL A 251 -26.19 19.10 19.00
N LEU A 252 -26.37 19.86 20.08
CA LEU A 252 -25.48 20.96 20.45
C LEU A 252 -24.09 20.48 20.88
N THR A 253 -24.02 19.52 21.79
CA THR A 253 -22.77 19.01 22.39
C THR A 253 -22.04 18.00 21.51
N GLY A 254 -22.72 17.49 20.49
CA GLY A 254 -22.19 16.55 19.50
C GLY A 254 -22.00 17.24 18.15
N PRO A 255 -22.78 16.89 17.11
CA PRO A 255 -22.53 17.32 15.72
C PRO A 255 -22.26 18.82 15.53
N LEU A 256 -23.05 19.72 16.14
CA LEU A 256 -22.86 21.15 15.92
C LEU A 256 -21.56 21.68 16.54
N TRP A 257 -21.21 21.22 17.73
CA TRP A 257 -19.94 21.59 18.36
C TRP A 257 -18.75 20.91 17.68
N TRP A 258 -18.85 19.62 17.36
CA TRP A 258 -17.79 18.87 16.67
C TRP A 258 -17.43 19.47 15.32
N MET A 259 -18.43 19.90 14.53
CA MET A 259 -18.24 20.57 13.25
C MET A 259 -17.84 22.05 13.38
N GLY A 260 -17.71 22.57 14.60
CA GLY A 260 -17.29 23.95 14.83
C GLY A 260 -18.34 25.01 14.47
N LEU A 261 -19.63 24.67 14.57
CA LEU A 261 -20.74 25.57 14.26
C LEU A 261 -21.27 26.30 15.50
N VAL A 262 -21.01 25.76 16.69
CA VAL A 262 -21.36 26.39 17.97
C VAL A 262 -20.20 26.36 18.94
N GLU A 263 -20.09 27.39 19.77
CA GLU A 263 -19.30 27.36 21.01
C GLU A 263 -20.22 27.13 22.20
N LEU A 264 -19.71 26.45 23.23
CA LEU A 264 -20.49 26.02 24.38
C LEU A 264 -20.00 26.71 25.64
N GLY A 265 -20.93 27.21 26.45
CA GLY A 265 -20.68 27.86 27.73
C GLY A 265 -21.14 26.96 28.86
N TYR A 266 -20.21 26.61 29.74
CA TYR A 266 -20.47 25.85 30.97
C TYR A 266 -20.30 26.77 32.19
N PRO A 267 -20.98 26.46 33.32
CA PRO A 267 -20.71 27.16 34.58
C PRO A 267 -19.23 27.07 34.94
N SER A 268 -18.59 28.17 35.36
CA SER A 268 -17.17 28.17 35.72
C SER A 268 -16.79 27.19 36.83
N ASN A 269 -17.75 26.80 37.66
CA ASN A 269 -17.59 25.84 38.76
C ASN A 269 -18.05 24.40 38.40
N ALA A 270 -18.29 24.11 37.12
CA ALA A 270 -18.74 22.78 36.71
C ALA A 270 -17.66 21.71 36.99
N ARG A 271 -18.08 20.59 37.60
CA ARG A 271 -17.19 19.43 37.84
C ARG A 271 -16.66 18.82 36.54
N GLN A 272 -17.38 19.01 35.44
CA GLN A 272 -17.02 18.59 34.10
C GLN A 272 -17.53 19.66 33.11
N ALA A 273 -16.62 20.27 32.37
CA ALA A 273 -16.94 21.14 31.25
C ALA A 273 -16.75 20.34 29.94
N GLY A 274 -17.82 20.20 29.16
CA GLY A 274 -17.80 19.46 27.91
C GLY A 274 -18.00 17.96 28.03
N GLY A 275 -18.08 17.31 26.87
CA GLY A 275 -18.46 15.91 26.74
C GLY A 275 -19.86 15.77 26.13
N GLU A 276 -20.09 14.65 25.46
CA GLU A 276 -21.37 14.36 24.82
C GLU A 276 -22.47 14.25 25.88
N ASN A 277 -23.62 14.88 25.62
CA ASN A 277 -24.77 14.96 26.53
C ASN A 277 -24.54 15.75 27.84
N VAL A 278 -23.38 16.37 28.05
CA VAL A 278 -23.16 17.27 29.19
C VAL A 278 -23.76 18.63 28.85
N ALA A 279 -24.92 18.92 29.42
CA ALA A 279 -25.73 20.09 29.07
C ALA A 279 -24.98 21.42 29.34
N PRO A 280 -24.77 22.26 28.30
CA PRO A 280 -24.23 23.60 28.49
C PRO A 280 -25.31 24.53 29.07
N VAL A 281 -24.91 25.61 29.76
CA VAL A 281 -25.85 26.64 30.21
C VAL A 281 -26.17 27.64 29.09
N ALA A 282 -25.20 27.88 28.22
CA ALA A 282 -25.33 28.77 27.08
C ALA A 282 -24.56 28.23 25.87
N PHE A 283 -24.91 28.70 24.68
CA PHE A 283 -24.18 28.43 23.44
C PHE A 283 -24.23 29.66 22.54
N ARG A 284 -23.30 29.79 21.60
CA ARG A 284 -23.36 30.82 20.54
C ARG A 284 -22.96 30.23 19.20
N LEU A 285 -23.45 30.83 18.11
CA LEU A 285 -23.02 30.47 16.76
C LEU A 285 -21.61 30.98 16.51
N THR A 286 -20.74 30.14 15.94
CA THR A 286 -19.47 30.59 15.34
C THR A 286 -19.76 31.34 14.03
N PRO A 287 -18.79 32.01 13.38
CA PRO A 287 -19.01 32.57 12.05
C PRO A 287 -19.54 31.54 11.02
N ALA A 288 -19.07 30.30 11.08
CA ALA A 288 -19.57 29.22 10.23
C ALA A 288 -21.01 28.80 10.59
N GLY A 289 -21.36 28.77 11.89
CA GLY A 289 -22.73 28.51 12.33
C GLY A 289 -23.69 29.65 11.98
N ALA A 290 -23.26 30.90 12.09
CA ALA A 290 -24.04 32.07 11.71
C ALA A 290 -24.37 32.03 10.21
N TRP A 291 -23.43 31.61 9.37
CA TRP A 291 -23.67 31.38 7.95
C TRP A 291 -24.66 30.23 7.68
N LEU A 292 -24.36 29.03 8.18
CA LEU A 292 -25.09 27.82 7.79
C LEU A 292 -26.45 27.62 8.50
N ILE A 293 -26.62 28.23 9.68
CA ILE A 293 -27.80 28.08 10.53
C ILE A 293 -28.52 29.44 10.69
N GLY A 294 -27.76 30.49 10.95
CA GLY A 294 -28.27 31.84 11.22
C GLY A 294 -28.58 32.68 9.98
N GLY A 295 -28.31 32.19 8.77
CA GLY A 295 -28.56 32.90 7.52
C GLY A 295 -27.65 34.12 7.28
N GLY A 296 -26.51 34.21 7.96
CA GLY A 296 -25.47 35.22 7.70
C GLY A 296 -24.66 34.94 6.45
N ASP A 297 -23.69 35.80 6.15
CA ASP A 297 -22.80 35.65 5.00
C ASP A 297 -21.73 34.56 5.20
N PRO A 298 -21.24 33.92 4.12
CA PRO A 298 -20.14 32.96 4.21
C PRO A 298 -18.89 33.61 4.84
N PRO A 299 -18.30 33.02 5.89
CA PRO A 299 -17.07 33.54 6.46
C PRO A 299 -15.89 33.27 5.52
N THR A 300 -14.88 34.14 5.58
CA THR A 300 -13.61 33.92 4.89
C THR A 300 -12.81 32.86 5.62
N PHE A 301 -12.52 31.75 4.96
CA PHE A 301 -11.59 30.74 5.46
C PHE A 301 -10.20 30.99 4.86
N VAL A 302 -9.16 31.05 5.71
CA VAL A 302 -7.79 31.23 5.24
C VAL A 302 -7.22 29.86 4.84
N GLU A 303 -7.08 29.63 3.53
CA GLU A 303 -6.67 28.33 2.98
C GLU A 303 -5.25 28.31 2.37
N ARG A 304 -4.66 29.50 2.17
CA ARG A 304 -3.37 29.69 1.49
C ARG A 304 -2.55 30.74 2.23
N GLY A 305 -1.23 30.58 2.22
CA GLY A 305 -0.28 31.47 2.91
C GLY A 305 0.67 30.74 3.86
N GLY A 306 0.41 29.46 4.14
CA GLY A 306 1.33 28.57 4.83
C GLY A 306 2.60 28.32 4.02
N LYS A 307 3.71 28.07 4.73
CA LYS A 307 5.02 27.82 4.15
C LYS A 307 5.52 26.44 4.52
N LEU A 308 6.24 25.80 3.61
CA LEU A 308 7.10 24.67 3.95
C LEU A 308 8.47 25.24 4.32
N ILE A 309 9.01 24.84 5.47
CA ILE A 309 10.39 25.13 5.85
C ILE A 309 11.15 23.82 5.82
N VAL A 310 12.08 23.68 4.88
CA VAL A 310 12.96 22.52 4.78
C VAL A 310 14.23 22.79 5.58
N GLN A 311 14.47 21.96 6.59
CA GLN A 311 15.62 22.07 7.47
C GLN A 311 16.76 21.14 6.98
N PRO A 312 18.04 21.49 7.25
CA PRO A 312 19.19 20.67 6.86
C PRO A 312 19.20 19.24 7.45
N ASN A 313 18.43 18.98 8.49
CA ASN A 313 18.27 17.66 9.11
C ASN A 313 17.15 16.81 8.47
N PHE A 314 16.74 17.13 7.24
CA PHE A 314 15.66 16.44 6.50
C PHE A 314 14.26 16.60 7.10
N THR A 315 14.08 17.51 8.06
CA THR A 315 12.76 17.85 8.59
C THR A 315 12.11 18.90 7.70
N VAL A 316 10.86 18.66 7.31
CA VAL A 316 10.01 19.63 6.60
C VAL A 316 8.92 20.08 7.57
N LEU A 317 8.92 21.36 7.92
CA LEU A 317 7.90 21.95 8.77
C LEU A 317 6.82 22.57 7.89
N ALA A 318 5.61 22.01 7.92
CA ALA A 318 4.46 22.59 7.26
C ALA A 318 3.76 23.56 8.22
N LEU A 319 3.96 24.85 7.97
CA LEU A 319 3.31 25.93 8.70
C LEU A 319 1.94 26.20 8.08
N GLU A 320 0.90 26.17 8.89
CA GLU A 320 -0.45 26.49 8.44
C GLU A 320 -0.61 28.00 8.15
N PRO A 321 -1.51 28.39 7.22
CA PRO A 321 -2.51 27.60 6.50
C PRO A 321 -1.97 26.97 5.20
N ILE A 322 -1.80 25.64 5.21
CA ILE A 322 -1.40 24.83 4.05
C ILE A 322 -2.58 23.98 3.61
N SER A 323 -2.77 23.79 2.30
CA SER A 323 -3.90 23.03 1.78
C SER A 323 -3.75 21.53 2.08
N ASP A 324 -4.88 20.83 2.28
CA ASP A 324 -4.86 19.37 2.47
C ASP A 324 -4.35 18.63 1.23
N VAL A 325 -4.48 19.22 0.05
CA VAL A 325 -3.87 18.71 -1.20
C VAL A 325 -2.36 18.73 -1.08
N ALA A 326 -1.76 19.85 -0.63
CA ALA A 326 -0.32 19.95 -0.44
C ALA A 326 0.20 18.99 0.64
N LEU A 327 -0.53 18.81 1.74
CA LEU A 327 -0.20 17.81 2.76
C LEU A 327 -0.31 16.39 2.22
N SER A 328 -1.32 16.13 1.38
CA SER A 328 -1.48 14.85 0.70
C SER A 328 -0.34 14.58 -0.29
N ASP A 329 0.12 15.60 -1.02
CA ASP A 329 1.28 15.49 -1.91
C ASP A 329 2.54 15.17 -1.10
N LEU A 330 2.76 15.88 0.02
CA LEU A 330 3.88 15.65 0.93
C LEU A 330 3.89 14.23 1.53
N ASP A 331 2.72 13.66 1.82
CA ASP A 331 2.60 12.28 2.32
C ASP A 331 3.12 11.21 1.32
N HIS A 332 3.20 11.51 0.01
CA HIS A 332 3.73 10.56 -0.97
C HIS A 332 5.23 10.32 -0.76
N PHE A 333 5.99 11.39 -0.55
CA PHE A 333 7.45 11.38 -0.55
C PHE A 333 8.10 11.76 0.79
N ALA A 334 7.31 12.01 1.83
CA ALA A 334 7.80 12.29 3.19
C ALA A 334 6.99 11.53 4.26
N GLU A 335 7.55 11.42 5.47
CA GLU A 335 6.91 10.77 6.61
C GLU A 335 6.38 11.80 7.60
N SER A 336 5.05 11.88 7.75
CA SER A 336 4.46 12.74 8.79
C SER A 336 4.79 12.24 10.19
N GLN A 337 5.33 13.14 11.02
CA GLN A 337 5.58 12.96 12.45
C GLN A 337 4.47 13.59 13.32
N GLY A 338 3.42 14.11 12.69
CA GLY A 338 2.31 14.76 13.38
C GLY A 338 2.62 16.21 13.79
N GLY A 339 1.72 16.78 14.58
CA GLY A 339 1.78 18.17 15.02
C GLY A 339 0.42 18.87 14.92
N GLU A 340 0.23 19.89 15.76
CA GLU A 340 -1.06 20.58 15.90
C GLU A 340 -1.17 21.78 14.95
N ARG A 341 -0.28 22.77 15.08
CA ARG A 341 -0.20 23.99 14.24
C ARG A 341 0.96 23.99 13.24
N VAL A 342 1.99 23.20 13.54
CA VAL A 342 3.14 22.95 12.67
C VAL A 342 3.20 21.45 12.50
N ILE A 343 2.96 20.97 11.29
CA ILE A 343 3.03 19.54 11.00
C ILE A 343 4.47 19.25 10.58
N ALA A 344 5.15 18.40 11.34
CA ALA A 344 6.50 17.97 11.02
C ALA A 344 6.46 16.77 10.09
N TYR A 345 7.31 16.81 9.07
CA TYR A 345 7.55 15.73 8.13
C TYR A 345 9.04 15.41 8.11
N HIS A 346 9.38 14.17 7.80
CA HIS A 346 10.77 13.75 7.65
C HIS A 346 10.99 13.12 6.28
N LEU A 347 12.04 13.57 5.58
CA LEU A 347 12.46 13.01 4.30
C LEU A 347 13.48 11.89 4.55
N THR A 348 13.10 10.68 4.19
CA THR A 348 13.96 9.48 4.20
C THR A 348 14.15 8.95 2.78
N ARG A 349 15.20 8.16 2.57
CA ARG A 349 15.43 7.46 1.31
C ARG A 349 14.22 6.59 0.94
N GLU A 350 13.67 5.89 1.92
CA GLU A 350 12.51 5.01 1.78
C GLU A 350 11.24 5.79 1.41
N SER A 351 11.04 6.97 2.02
CA SER A 351 9.90 7.84 1.71
C SER A 351 10.00 8.40 0.29
N LEU A 352 11.19 8.80 -0.17
CA LEU A 352 11.41 9.25 -1.54
C LEU A 352 11.19 8.10 -2.52
N TYR A 353 11.71 6.90 -2.24
CA TYR A 353 11.50 5.72 -3.06
C TYR A 353 10.01 5.36 -3.22
N ARG A 354 9.24 5.46 -2.13
CA ARG A 354 7.78 5.31 -2.16
C ARG A 354 7.14 6.40 -3.04
N GLY A 355 7.58 7.65 -2.91
CA GLY A 355 7.15 8.76 -3.76
C GLY A 355 7.39 8.48 -5.25
N GLN A 356 8.60 8.01 -5.59
CA GLN A 356 9.00 7.69 -6.97
C GLN A 356 8.09 6.64 -7.61
N GLN A 357 7.66 5.62 -6.87
CA GLN A 357 6.69 4.63 -7.35
C GLN A 357 5.32 5.23 -7.72
N SER A 358 5.01 6.42 -7.18
CA SER A 358 3.79 7.19 -7.48
C SER A 358 4.01 8.40 -8.39
N GLY A 359 5.17 8.48 -9.06
CA GLY A 359 5.48 9.56 -10.02
C GLY A 359 6.07 10.83 -9.40
N TRP A 360 6.63 10.74 -8.18
CA TRP A 360 7.39 11.82 -7.54
C TRP A 360 8.91 11.56 -7.65
N ASP A 361 9.52 11.98 -8.76
CA ASP A 361 10.98 12.01 -8.90
C ASP A 361 11.62 13.12 -8.04
N ALA A 362 12.95 13.10 -7.87
CA ALA A 362 13.61 14.07 -6.99
C ALA A 362 13.45 15.49 -7.51
N ALA A 363 13.48 15.69 -8.84
CA ALA A 363 13.29 17.00 -9.47
C ALA A 363 11.92 17.61 -9.12
N ARG A 364 10.85 16.83 -9.22
CA ARG A 364 9.48 17.23 -8.88
C ARG A 364 9.33 17.49 -7.39
N VAL A 365 9.92 16.65 -6.53
CA VAL A 365 9.93 16.85 -5.08
C VAL A 365 10.64 18.16 -4.71
N ILE A 366 11.82 18.42 -5.28
CA ILE A 366 12.57 19.65 -5.04
C ILE A 366 11.76 20.86 -5.49
N ALA A 367 11.22 20.84 -6.71
CA ALA A 367 10.42 21.95 -7.24
C ALA A 367 9.19 22.24 -6.36
N PHE A 368 8.51 21.19 -5.87
CA PHE A 368 7.40 21.33 -4.93
C PHE A 368 7.85 22.00 -3.62
N LEU A 369 8.92 21.52 -3.00
CA LEU A 369 9.41 22.07 -1.73
C LEU A 369 9.85 23.53 -1.87
N GLU A 370 10.56 23.87 -2.94
CA GLU A 370 11.01 25.25 -3.22
C GLU A 370 9.86 26.21 -3.49
N ALA A 371 8.82 25.75 -4.19
CA ALA A 371 7.62 26.54 -4.47
C ALA A 371 6.89 26.95 -3.18
N TYR A 372 6.72 26.03 -2.23
CA TYR A 372 6.07 26.35 -0.94
C TYR A 372 6.98 27.08 0.05
N GLN A 373 8.29 26.91 -0.04
CA GLN A 373 9.25 27.64 0.79
C GLN A 373 9.42 29.09 0.31
N GLY A 374 9.26 29.34 -1.00
CA GLY A 374 9.50 30.63 -1.64
C GLY A 374 10.98 30.91 -1.92
N GLY A 375 11.79 29.86 -2.03
CA GLY A 375 13.24 29.95 -2.22
C GLY A 375 13.91 28.57 -2.18
N PRO A 376 15.23 28.50 -2.48
CA PRO A 376 15.93 27.23 -2.63
C PRO A 376 16.00 26.45 -1.30
N ILE A 377 15.85 25.12 -1.37
CA ILE A 377 16.04 24.23 -0.21
C ILE A 377 17.53 24.11 0.18
N PRO A 378 17.85 23.68 1.42
CA PRO A 378 19.24 23.47 1.82
C PRO A 378 20.01 22.55 0.85
N ALA A 379 21.23 22.96 0.48
CA ALA A 379 22.03 22.29 -0.54
C ALA A 379 22.34 20.82 -0.23
N ASN A 380 22.50 20.48 1.05
CA ASN A 380 22.71 19.10 1.47
C ASN A 380 21.46 18.23 1.25
N VAL A 381 20.26 18.76 1.50
CA VAL A 381 18.99 18.03 1.27
C VAL A 381 18.79 17.81 -0.22
N ARG A 382 18.99 18.84 -1.06
CA ARG A 382 18.94 18.73 -2.52
C ARG A 382 19.85 17.62 -3.04
N ARG A 383 21.14 17.66 -2.67
CA ARG A 383 22.12 16.67 -3.11
C ARG A 383 21.71 15.26 -2.70
N SER A 384 21.26 15.07 -1.46
CA SER A 384 20.83 13.75 -1.00
C SER A 384 19.61 13.21 -1.73
N LEU A 385 18.62 14.06 -2.07
CA LEU A 385 17.47 13.64 -2.87
C LEU A 385 17.90 13.16 -4.28
N GLU A 386 18.82 13.89 -4.92
CA GLU A 386 19.38 13.54 -6.23
C GLU A 386 20.21 12.25 -6.17
N GLU A 387 21.06 12.09 -5.14
CA GLU A 387 21.86 10.88 -4.92
C GLU A 387 20.97 9.65 -4.65
N TRP A 388 19.91 9.81 -3.86
CA TRP A 388 18.95 8.73 -3.61
C TRP A 388 18.25 8.31 -4.90
N GLU A 389 17.78 9.24 -5.72
CA GLU A 389 17.22 8.91 -7.05
C GLU A 389 18.23 8.17 -7.92
N ALA A 390 19.45 8.69 -8.06
CA ALA A 390 20.49 8.05 -8.87
C ALA A 390 20.78 6.62 -8.39
N ALA A 391 20.81 6.39 -7.07
CA ALA A 391 20.98 5.06 -6.50
C ALA A 391 19.81 4.11 -6.82
N HIS A 392 18.57 4.61 -6.84
CA HIS A 392 17.37 3.82 -7.15
C HIS A 392 17.25 3.47 -8.64
N ARG A 393 17.79 4.30 -9.55
CA ARG A 393 17.76 4.02 -11.00
C ARG A 393 18.84 3.03 -11.49
N ARG A 394 19.65 2.46 -10.59
CA ARG A 394 20.70 1.49 -10.97
C ARG A 394 20.15 0.13 -11.40
N ILE A 395 18.96 -0.24 -10.94
CA ILE A 395 18.30 -1.52 -11.24
C ILE A 395 16.85 -1.23 -11.59
N THR A 396 16.42 -1.64 -12.78
CA THR A 396 15.05 -1.45 -13.27
C THR A 396 14.36 -2.80 -13.42
N PHE A 397 13.17 -2.93 -12.84
CA PHE A 397 12.30 -4.08 -13.06
C PHE A 397 11.25 -3.73 -14.11
N HIS A 398 11.28 -4.39 -15.26
CA HIS A 398 10.22 -4.30 -16.26
C HIS A 398 9.16 -5.36 -15.97
N ARG A 399 7.89 -4.96 -15.85
CA ARG A 399 6.75 -5.86 -15.61
C ARG A 399 5.83 -5.82 -16.83
N ASN A 400 5.07 -6.90 -17.05
CA ASN A 400 4.13 -7.01 -18.16
C ASN A 400 4.78 -6.75 -19.52
N VAL A 401 5.94 -7.36 -19.75
CA VAL A 401 6.66 -7.27 -21.02
C VAL A 401 6.28 -8.44 -21.92
N CYS A 402 6.18 -8.17 -23.21
CA CYS A 402 6.07 -9.18 -24.25
C CYS A 402 7.44 -9.38 -24.90
N VAL A 403 7.91 -10.62 -24.99
CA VAL A 403 9.15 -10.98 -25.71
C VAL A 403 8.76 -11.63 -27.02
N VAL A 404 9.23 -11.06 -28.13
CA VAL A 404 9.08 -11.62 -29.46
C VAL A 404 10.39 -12.31 -29.85
N GLN A 405 10.32 -13.58 -30.21
CA GLN A 405 11.45 -14.36 -30.70
C GLN A 405 11.31 -14.57 -32.21
N PHE A 406 12.34 -14.22 -32.95
CA PHE A 406 12.42 -14.42 -34.40
C PHE A 406 13.13 -15.74 -34.72
N ALA A 407 12.71 -16.39 -35.80
CA ALA A 407 13.37 -17.61 -36.27
C ALA A 407 14.77 -17.31 -36.83
N ASP A 408 14.88 -16.21 -37.57
CA ASP A 408 16.09 -15.73 -38.23
C ASP A 408 16.00 -14.22 -38.48
N ALA A 409 17.07 -13.64 -39.02
CA ALA A 409 17.15 -12.21 -39.33
C ALA A 409 16.19 -11.78 -40.46
N GLU A 410 15.83 -12.69 -41.37
CA GLU A 410 14.90 -12.41 -42.47
C GLU A 410 13.47 -12.23 -41.92
N ALA A 411 13.05 -13.07 -40.98
CA ALA A 411 11.80 -12.96 -40.26
C ALA A 411 11.72 -11.68 -39.42
N GLU A 412 12.81 -11.28 -38.74
CA GLU A 412 12.88 -10.00 -38.03
C GLU A 412 12.71 -8.81 -38.98
N GLN A 413 13.42 -8.82 -40.11
CA GLN A 413 13.33 -7.77 -41.12
C GLN A 413 11.92 -7.69 -41.73
N ALA A 414 11.30 -8.82 -42.04
CA ALA A 414 9.94 -8.88 -42.59
C ALA A 414 8.86 -8.38 -41.61
N LEU A 415 9.12 -8.46 -40.31
CA LEU A 415 8.19 -8.04 -39.25
C LEU A 415 8.44 -6.62 -38.70
N THR A 416 9.50 -5.95 -39.16
CA THR A 416 9.89 -4.63 -38.64
C THR A 416 8.77 -3.59 -38.76
N ASP A 417 8.10 -3.51 -39.91
CA ASP A 417 7.01 -2.55 -40.12
C ASP A 417 5.79 -2.85 -39.24
N ALA A 418 5.42 -4.13 -39.11
CA ALA A 418 4.30 -4.59 -38.27
C ALA A 418 4.56 -4.34 -36.77
N LEU A 419 5.82 -4.43 -36.34
CA LEU A 419 6.21 -4.25 -34.94
C LEU A 419 6.55 -2.80 -34.58
N THR A 420 6.84 -1.93 -35.55
CA THR A 420 7.18 -0.50 -35.33
C THR A 420 6.21 0.25 -34.39
N PRO A 421 4.88 0.08 -34.48
CA PRO A 421 3.92 0.72 -33.58
C PRO A 421 4.12 0.36 -32.09
N PHE A 422 4.69 -0.81 -31.83
CA PHE A 422 4.94 -1.34 -30.49
C PHE A 422 6.33 -1.00 -29.95
N LYS A 423 7.18 -0.32 -30.74
CA LYS A 423 8.53 0.12 -30.35
C LYS A 423 9.37 -0.99 -29.69
N PRO A 424 9.55 -2.14 -30.34
CA PRO A 424 10.35 -3.23 -29.79
C PRO A 424 11.79 -2.77 -29.54
N ARG A 425 12.31 -3.15 -28.38
CA ARG A 425 13.72 -2.94 -28.01
C ARG A 425 14.46 -4.25 -28.16
N ALA A 426 15.50 -4.29 -28.98
CA ALA A 426 16.35 -5.47 -29.12
C ALA A 426 17.01 -5.83 -27.77
N ILE A 427 16.88 -7.09 -27.36
CA ILE A 427 17.52 -7.67 -26.16
C ILE A 427 18.46 -8.84 -26.50
N GLY A 428 18.65 -9.10 -27.79
CA GLY A 428 19.57 -10.09 -28.34
C GLY A 428 19.41 -10.17 -29.85
N ALA A 429 20.21 -11.00 -30.52
CA ALA A 429 20.23 -11.10 -31.98
C ALA A 429 18.92 -11.64 -32.62
N ARG A 430 17.99 -12.17 -31.82
CA ARG A 430 16.70 -12.72 -32.29
C ARG A 430 15.54 -12.39 -31.35
N PHE A 431 15.72 -11.43 -30.46
CA PHE A 431 14.77 -11.16 -29.38
C PHE A 431 14.45 -9.67 -29.30
N GLY A 432 13.17 -9.35 -29.43
CA GLY A 432 12.61 -8.03 -29.19
C GLY A 432 11.80 -7.99 -27.89
N LEU A 433 11.98 -6.94 -27.09
CA LEU A 433 11.20 -6.65 -25.89
C LEU A 433 10.20 -5.54 -26.18
N ILE A 434 8.92 -5.78 -25.90
CA ILE A 434 7.84 -4.80 -26.00
C ILE A 434 7.33 -4.52 -24.59
N GLU A 435 7.35 -3.25 -24.19
CA GLU A 435 6.92 -2.79 -22.87
C GLU A 435 5.46 -2.27 -22.92
N GLU A 436 4.69 -2.51 -21.85
CA GLU A 436 3.36 -1.90 -21.62
C GLU A 436 2.27 -2.22 -22.67
N ARG A 437 2.27 -3.43 -23.24
CA ARG A 437 1.27 -3.89 -24.21
C ARG A 437 0.79 -5.30 -23.91
N ASP A 438 -0.48 -5.58 -24.22
CA ASP A 438 -1.01 -6.93 -24.18
C ASP A 438 -0.41 -7.76 -25.33
N ALA A 439 0.07 -8.96 -25.04
CA ALA A 439 0.59 -9.88 -26.05
C ALA A 439 -0.46 -10.18 -27.14
N ALA A 440 -1.75 -10.12 -26.80
CA ALA A 440 -2.84 -10.30 -27.76
C ALA A 440 -2.84 -9.24 -28.88
N GLU A 441 -2.52 -7.98 -28.57
CA GLU A 441 -2.47 -6.89 -29.55
C GLU A 441 -1.30 -7.09 -30.53
N VAL A 442 -0.15 -7.50 -30.01
CA VAL A 442 1.05 -7.80 -30.83
C VAL A 442 0.75 -9.00 -31.74
N VAL A 443 0.12 -10.05 -31.23
CA VAL A 443 -0.27 -11.22 -32.03
C VAL A 443 -1.27 -10.86 -33.14
N ALA A 444 -2.22 -9.96 -32.88
CA ALA A 444 -3.16 -9.51 -33.89
C ALA A 444 -2.45 -8.80 -35.05
N ALA A 445 -1.53 -7.87 -34.74
CA ALA A 445 -0.74 -7.18 -35.75
C ALA A 445 0.13 -8.13 -36.59
N LEU A 446 0.74 -9.14 -35.94
CA LEU A 446 1.51 -10.16 -36.65
C LEU A 446 0.63 -10.99 -37.60
N ARG A 447 -0.60 -11.32 -37.20
CA ARG A 447 -1.58 -12.04 -38.05
C ARG A 447 -2.03 -11.22 -39.24
N GLU A 448 -2.27 -9.92 -39.05
CA GLU A 448 -2.58 -9.00 -40.16
C GLU A 448 -1.43 -8.90 -41.16
N ALA A 449 -0.19 -9.00 -40.69
CA ALA A 449 1.01 -9.08 -41.53
C ALA A 449 1.24 -10.48 -42.17
N GLY A 450 0.33 -11.43 -41.97
CA GLY A 450 0.40 -12.77 -42.58
C GLY A 450 1.17 -13.82 -41.76
N TRP A 451 1.56 -13.51 -40.52
CA TRP A 451 2.33 -14.41 -39.66
C TRP A 451 1.46 -15.04 -38.57
N THR A 452 1.68 -16.31 -38.27
CA THR A 452 0.98 -17.03 -37.19
C THR A 452 1.94 -17.37 -36.04
N PRO A 453 2.15 -16.43 -35.09
CA PRO A 453 3.06 -16.65 -33.97
C PRO A 453 2.50 -17.67 -32.97
N VAL A 454 3.38 -18.47 -32.38
CA VAL A 454 3.06 -19.33 -31.24
C VAL A 454 3.10 -18.49 -29.97
N LEU A 455 2.05 -18.55 -29.15
CA LEU A 455 1.99 -17.83 -27.87
C LEU A 455 2.36 -18.80 -26.74
N GLN A 456 3.49 -18.56 -26.08
CA GLN A 456 3.88 -19.29 -24.88
C GLN A 456 3.30 -18.59 -23.65
N PRO A 457 2.48 -19.28 -22.82
CA PRO A 457 1.96 -18.70 -21.58
C PRO A 457 3.09 -18.36 -20.61
N ALA A 458 2.91 -17.30 -19.82
CA ALA A 458 3.83 -16.98 -18.74
C ALA A 458 3.93 -18.15 -17.75
N GLY A 459 5.14 -18.69 -17.56
CA GLY A 459 5.41 -19.80 -16.64
C GLY A 459 5.37 -21.20 -17.26
N ASP A 460 5.03 -21.32 -18.55
CA ASP A 460 5.16 -22.60 -19.25
C ASP A 460 6.62 -22.87 -19.61
N GLN A 461 7.25 -23.76 -18.84
CA GLN A 461 8.66 -24.15 -19.00
C GLN A 461 8.81 -25.47 -19.75
N ALA A 462 7.82 -25.91 -20.53
CA ALA A 462 7.93 -27.14 -21.30
C ALA A 462 9.18 -27.08 -22.20
N THR A 463 10.13 -27.98 -21.93
CA THR A 463 11.36 -28.15 -22.72
C THR A 463 11.50 -29.54 -23.32
N GLU A 464 10.50 -30.41 -23.10
CA GLU A 464 10.47 -31.78 -23.60
C GLU A 464 10.38 -31.81 -25.14
N ASN A 465 11.10 -32.74 -25.76
CA ASN A 465 11.12 -32.95 -27.22
C ASN A 465 11.42 -31.65 -28.02
N ALA A 466 12.23 -30.77 -27.46
CA ALA A 466 12.58 -29.49 -28.06
C ALA A 466 13.63 -29.62 -29.18
N LEU A 467 14.43 -30.69 -29.16
CA LEU A 467 15.53 -30.89 -30.10
C LEU A 467 15.77 -32.36 -30.43
N ARG A 468 16.53 -32.61 -31.50
CA ARG A 468 17.13 -33.90 -31.86
C ARG A 468 18.63 -33.71 -32.01
N ALA A 469 19.41 -34.54 -31.34
CA ALA A 469 20.87 -34.51 -31.41
C ALA A 469 21.36 -35.73 -32.19
N GLY A 470 22.18 -35.50 -33.21
CA GLY A 470 22.81 -36.55 -34.01
C GLY A 470 24.03 -37.18 -33.33
N ASP A 471 24.46 -38.32 -33.86
CA ASP A 471 25.66 -39.06 -33.45
C ASP A 471 26.97 -38.23 -33.48
N THR A 472 27.03 -37.20 -34.34
CA THR A 472 28.16 -36.27 -34.48
C THR A 472 28.08 -35.05 -33.55
N GLY A 473 27.03 -34.95 -32.73
CA GLY A 473 26.77 -33.82 -31.83
C GLY A 473 26.07 -32.64 -32.49
N GLU A 474 25.65 -32.74 -33.74
CA GLU A 474 24.79 -31.73 -34.38
C GLU A 474 23.38 -31.75 -33.78
N VAL A 475 22.85 -30.58 -33.44
CA VAL A 475 21.54 -30.42 -32.81
C VAL A 475 20.60 -29.69 -33.76
N MET A 476 19.43 -30.28 -33.98
CA MET A 476 18.34 -29.72 -34.76
C MET A 476 17.12 -29.48 -33.86
N PHE A 477 16.58 -28.27 -33.85
CA PHE A 477 15.38 -27.94 -33.06
C PHE A 477 14.11 -28.39 -33.78
N THR A 478 13.09 -28.78 -33.02
CA THR A 478 11.77 -29.18 -33.56
C THR A 478 10.95 -27.97 -34.03
N GLN A 479 11.28 -26.77 -33.56
CA GLN A 479 10.66 -25.51 -33.96
C GLN A 479 11.71 -24.50 -34.45
N ALA A 480 11.31 -23.67 -35.41
CA ALA A 480 12.15 -22.58 -35.94
C ALA A 480 12.42 -21.48 -34.89
N ALA A 481 11.58 -21.36 -33.87
CA ALA A 481 11.82 -20.52 -32.69
C ALA A 481 11.68 -21.39 -31.43
N PRO A 482 12.74 -22.09 -31.00
CA PRO A 482 12.69 -22.97 -29.83
C PRO A 482 12.51 -22.16 -28.55
N SER A 483 11.81 -22.74 -27.56
CA SER A 483 11.59 -22.16 -26.23
C SER A 483 12.88 -21.59 -25.63
N VAL A 484 12.78 -20.39 -25.05
CA VAL A 484 13.90 -19.72 -24.37
C VAL A 484 14.47 -20.57 -23.22
N TYR A 485 13.62 -21.37 -22.56
CA TYR A 485 14.04 -22.31 -21.52
C TYR A 485 14.87 -23.46 -22.09
N ALA A 486 14.49 -24.00 -23.25
CA ALA A 486 15.25 -25.07 -23.91
C ALA A 486 16.62 -24.56 -24.40
N LEU A 487 16.64 -23.35 -24.96
CA LEU A 487 17.89 -22.67 -25.33
C LEU A 487 18.80 -22.45 -24.12
N GLY A 488 18.24 -21.99 -22.99
CA GLY A 488 19.00 -21.76 -21.76
C GLY A 488 19.57 -23.04 -21.14
N LYS A 489 18.83 -24.16 -21.19
CA LYS A 489 19.32 -25.46 -20.74
C LYS A 489 20.42 -26.00 -21.66
N LEU A 490 20.23 -25.93 -22.98
CA LEU A 490 21.20 -26.42 -23.96
C LEU A 490 22.51 -25.61 -23.98
N ALA A 491 22.42 -24.28 -23.80
CA ALA A 491 23.58 -23.38 -23.79
C ALA A 491 24.61 -23.69 -22.69
N GLN A 492 24.23 -24.47 -21.67
CA GLN A 492 25.15 -24.87 -20.61
C GLN A 492 26.23 -25.84 -21.09
N PHE A 493 25.97 -26.60 -22.17
CA PHE A 493 26.88 -27.64 -22.65
C PHE A 493 26.94 -27.80 -24.18
N ALA A 494 26.34 -26.87 -24.93
CA ALA A 494 26.41 -26.83 -26.39
C ALA A 494 26.81 -25.44 -26.89
N GLU A 495 27.51 -25.41 -28.02
CA GLU A 495 27.80 -24.20 -28.77
C GLU A 495 26.56 -23.85 -29.62
N LEU A 496 25.94 -22.71 -29.33
CA LEU A 496 24.87 -22.15 -30.16
C LEU A 496 25.52 -21.38 -31.32
N ALA A 497 25.18 -21.72 -32.57
CA ALA A 497 25.72 -21.02 -33.73
C ALA A 497 25.31 -19.53 -33.73
N PRO A 498 26.20 -18.61 -34.14
CA PRO A 498 25.86 -17.20 -34.29
C PRO A 498 24.78 -17.01 -35.37
N ALA A 499 23.84 -16.09 -35.12
CA ALA A 499 22.62 -15.90 -35.91
C ALA A 499 22.81 -15.57 -37.41
N ASN A 500 24.04 -15.29 -37.87
CA ASN A 500 24.33 -14.84 -39.23
C ASN A 500 24.27 -15.95 -40.30
N GLU A 501 24.15 -17.23 -39.91
CA GLU A 501 24.09 -18.36 -40.87
C GLU A 501 22.66 -18.86 -41.18
N GLY A 502 21.62 -18.17 -40.70
CA GLY A 502 20.23 -18.40 -41.11
C GLY A 502 19.62 -19.75 -40.69
N LYS A 503 20.32 -20.57 -39.91
CA LYS A 503 19.79 -21.81 -39.32
C LYS A 503 20.05 -21.83 -37.82
N ASN A 504 19.05 -22.27 -37.04
CA ASN A 504 19.21 -22.57 -35.61
C ASN A 504 20.09 -23.82 -35.42
N GLY A 505 21.38 -23.72 -35.73
CA GLY A 505 22.34 -24.75 -35.45
C GLY A 505 22.79 -24.67 -34.00
N ALA A 506 22.75 -25.77 -33.28
CA ALA A 506 23.52 -25.94 -32.06
C ALA A 506 24.41 -27.17 -32.22
N ARG A 507 25.55 -27.20 -31.53
CA ARG A 507 26.46 -28.32 -31.59
C ARG A 507 27.03 -28.65 -30.22
N ILE A 508 26.97 -29.92 -29.85
CA ILE A 508 27.64 -30.47 -28.69
C ILE A 508 29.03 -30.92 -29.13
N THR A 509 30.07 -30.34 -28.55
CA THR A 509 31.47 -30.60 -28.89
C THR A 509 32.26 -31.03 -27.66
N ALA A 510 33.46 -31.58 -27.88
CA ALA A 510 34.38 -31.84 -26.78
C ALA A 510 34.71 -30.57 -25.98
N ALA A 511 34.78 -29.41 -26.64
CA ALA A 511 35.08 -28.14 -26.00
C ALA A 511 33.90 -27.67 -25.13
N SER A 512 32.67 -27.74 -25.66
CA SER A 512 31.47 -27.32 -24.93
C SER A 512 31.20 -28.20 -23.71
N VAL A 513 31.41 -29.52 -23.82
CA VAL A 513 31.24 -30.46 -22.70
C VAL A 513 32.31 -30.24 -21.63
N ARG A 514 33.59 -30.09 -22.00
CA ARG A 514 34.66 -29.80 -21.02
C ARG A 514 34.45 -28.46 -20.32
N ALA A 515 33.99 -27.44 -21.05
CA ALA A 515 33.63 -26.15 -20.48
C ALA A 515 32.51 -26.30 -19.45
N ALA A 516 31.45 -27.06 -19.77
CA ALA A 516 30.37 -27.36 -18.85
C ALA A 516 30.87 -28.06 -17.57
N MET A 517 31.71 -29.10 -17.71
CA MET A 517 32.29 -29.80 -16.56
C MET A 517 33.13 -28.84 -15.69
N SER A 518 33.95 -27.98 -16.31
CA SER A 518 34.78 -27.00 -15.59
C SER A 518 33.95 -25.92 -14.85
N SER A 519 32.73 -25.65 -15.33
CA SER A 519 31.78 -24.74 -14.68
C SER A 519 31.00 -25.36 -13.52
N GLY A 520 31.25 -26.64 -13.21
CA GLY A 520 30.67 -27.36 -12.08
C GLY A 520 29.45 -28.24 -12.42
N MET A 521 29.10 -28.38 -13.70
CA MET A 521 28.04 -29.31 -14.13
C MET A 521 28.53 -30.75 -14.05
N SER A 522 27.76 -31.67 -13.48
CA SER A 522 28.12 -33.10 -13.49
C SER A 522 27.72 -33.78 -14.80
N LEU A 523 28.41 -34.87 -15.15
CA LEU A 523 28.07 -35.70 -16.31
C LEU A 523 26.62 -36.20 -16.25
N ASP A 524 26.16 -36.64 -15.08
CA ASP A 524 24.78 -37.11 -14.89
C ASP A 524 23.76 -35.99 -15.09
N GLN A 525 24.05 -34.78 -14.60
CA GLN A 525 23.19 -33.61 -14.82
C GLN A 525 23.12 -33.25 -16.30
N LEU A 526 24.24 -33.30 -17.01
CA LEU A 526 24.30 -33.02 -18.45
C LEU A 526 23.47 -34.04 -19.23
N LEU A 527 23.68 -35.34 -19.00
CA LEU A 527 22.95 -36.40 -19.70
C LEU A 527 21.45 -36.36 -19.38
N ALA A 528 21.07 -36.11 -18.13
CA ALA A 528 19.67 -35.95 -17.74
C ALA A 528 19.03 -34.73 -18.43
N THR A 529 19.73 -33.59 -18.48
CA THR A 529 19.24 -32.40 -19.17
C THR A 529 19.11 -32.63 -20.67
N LEU A 530 20.09 -33.29 -21.30
CA LEU A 530 20.02 -33.63 -22.72
C LEU A 530 18.87 -34.61 -23.00
N ALA A 531 18.66 -35.61 -22.14
CA ALA A 531 17.56 -36.57 -22.29
C ALA A 531 16.18 -35.92 -22.15
N GLU A 532 16.06 -34.91 -21.28
CA GLU A 532 14.83 -34.12 -21.16
C GLU A 532 14.54 -33.32 -22.43
N LEU A 533 15.57 -32.68 -23.00
CA LEU A 533 15.42 -31.84 -24.20
C LEU A 533 15.20 -32.66 -25.48
N HIS A 534 15.75 -33.87 -25.53
CA HIS A 534 15.82 -34.69 -26.73
C HIS A 534 14.49 -35.38 -27.04
N ASP A 535 14.06 -35.32 -28.30
CA ASP A 535 12.91 -36.05 -28.83
C ASP A 535 13.28 -37.52 -29.05
N GLY A 536 13.01 -38.34 -28.03
CA GLY A 536 13.34 -39.77 -27.98
C GLY A 536 14.67 -40.07 -27.28
N PRO A 537 15.16 -41.33 -27.32
CA PRO A 537 16.42 -41.68 -26.67
C PRO A 537 17.62 -41.00 -27.36
N ILE A 538 18.61 -40.60 -26.56
CA ILE A 538 19.89 -40.06 -27.05
C ILE A 538 20.61 -41.18 -27.84
N PRO A 539 21.21 -40.89 -29.02
CA PRO A 539 22.04 -41.87 -29.73
C PRO A 539 23.19 -42.37 -28.85
N VAL A 540 23.41 -43.69 -28.82
CA VAL A 540 24.41 -44.34 -27.97
C VAL A 540 25.81 -43.80 -28.26
N GLU A 541 26.13 -43.57 -29.54
CA GLU A 541 27.41 -43.03 -29.99
C GLU A 541 27.65 -41.60 -29.49
N LEU A 542 26.59 -40.79 -29.38
CA LEU A 542 26.68 -39.44 -28.81
C LEU A 542 26.89 -39.51 -27.30
N GLU A 543 26.18 -40.39 -26.60
CA GLU A 543 26.36 -40.59 -25.17
C GLU A 543 27.80 -41.04 -24.84
N GLU A 544 28.34 -42.01 -25.58
CA GLU A 544 29.73 -42.48 -25.43
C GLU A 544 30.74 -41.35 -25.65
N LYS A 545 30.54 -40.51 -26.68
CA LYS A 545 31.37 -39.34 -26.93
C LYS A 545 31.31 -38.34 -25.78
N ILE A 546 30.12 -38.03 -25.26
CA ILE A 546 29.95 -37.13 -24.12
C ILE A 546 30.68 -37.67 -22.88
N ARG A 547 30.56 -38.97 -22.59
CA ARG A 547 31.30 -39.63 -21.50
C ARG A 547 32.81 -39.53 -21.70
N ALA A 548 33.31 -39.80 -22.90
CA ALA A 548 34.73 -39.65 -23.23
C ALA A 548 35.22 -38.20 -23.11
N TRP A 549 34.43 -37.21 -23.57
CA TRP A 549 34.78 -35.79 -23.48
C TRP A 549 34.77 -35.25 -22.05
N ALA A 550 33.93 -35.82 -21.18
CA ALA A 550 33.88 -35.52 -19.75
C ALA A 550 35.00 -36.20 -18.94
N SER A 551 35.99 -36.82 -19.60
CA SER A 551 37.08 -37.57 -18.95
C SER A 551 36.59 -38.69 -18.02
N PHE A 552 35.43 -39.30 -18.32
CA PHE A 552 34.80 -40.32 -17.48
C PHE A 552 35.69 -41.55 -17.24
N PHE A 553 36.54 -41.90 -18.22
CA PHE A 553 37.42 -43.07 -18.16
C PHE A 553 38.75 -42.81 -17.43
N GLY A 554 38.96 -41.61 -16.88
CA GLY A 554 40.17 -41.22 -16.18
C GLY A 554 41.34 -40.81 -17.10
N ASP A 555 42.47 -40.49 -16.48
CA ASP A 555 43.71 -40.13 -17.19
C ASP A 555 44.64 -41.35 -17.29
N ALA A 556 45.24 -41.57 -18.45
CA ALA A 556 46.26 -42.58 -18.66
C ALA A 556 47.57 -41.93 -19.14
N THR A 557 48.69 -42.32 -18.52
CA THR A 557 50.02 -41.92 -18.97
C THR A 557 50.71 -43.13 -19.61
N LEU A 558 51.09 -42.98 -20.89
CA LEU A 558 51.89 -43.98 -21.59
C LEU A 558 53.36 -43.56 -21.53
N GLN A 559 54.23 -44.41 -21.00
CA GLN A 559 55.67 -44.17 -20.93
C GLN A 559 56.43 -45.31 -21.63
N HIS A 560 57.40 -44.97 -22.46
CA HIS A 560 58.34 -45.95 -23.02
C HIS A 560 59.47 -46.20 -22.01
N THR A 561 59.50 -47.41 -21.45
CA THR A 561 60.52 -47.84 -20.48
C THR A 561 61.08 -49.20 -20.87
N VAL A 562 62.34 -49.46 -20.50
CA VAL A 562 62.95 -50.79 -20.61
C VAL A 562 62.75 -51.51 -19.28
N LEU A 563 62.14 -52.69 -19.33
CA LEU A 563 61.90 -53.51 -18.15
C LEU A 563 63.11 -54.41 -17.89
N LEU A 564 63.72 -54.29 -16.71
CA LEU A 564 64.77 -55.16 -16.22
C LEU A 564 64.17 -56.16 -15.22
N GLU A 565 64.12 -57.43 -15.61
CA GLU A 565 63.77 -58.55 -14.73
C GLU A 565 65.03 -59.16 -14.15
N LEU A 566 65.07 -59.30 -12.83
CA LEU A 566 66.21 -59.88 -12.12
C LEU A 566 65.88 -61.28 -11.59
N SER A 567 66.90 -62.01 -11.13
CA SER A 567 66.71 -63.38 -10.66
C SER A 567 66.15 -63.49 -9.24
N SER A 568 66.29 -62.46 -8.41
CA SER A 568 65.70 -62.40 -7.06
C SER A 568 65.58 -60.96 -6.53
N ASP A 569 64.71 -60.76 -5.54
CA ASP A 569 64.53 -59.47 -4.85
C ASP A 569 65.81 -58.99 -4.16
N THR A 570 66.65 -59.93 -3.71
CA THR A 570 67.96 -59.62 -3.12
C THR A 570 68.91 -59.00 -4.15
N VAL A 571 68.90 -59.48 -5.39
CA VAL A 571 69.71 -58.90 -6.48
C VAL A 571 69.19 -57.50 -6.84
N LEU A 572 67.86 -57.32 -6.87
CA LEU A 572 67.26 -55.99 -7.09
C LEU A 572 67.64 -55.00 -5.99
N ALA A 573 67.54 -55.39 -4.71
CA ALA A 573 67.92 -54.54 -3.58
C ALA A 573 69.40 -54.13 -3.65
N ASN A 574 70.30 -55.08 -3.94
CA ASN A 574 71.72 -54.80 -4.08
C ASN A 574 72.02 -53.82 -5.24
N LEU A 575 71.30 -53.92 -6.36
CA LEU A 575 71.48 -53.02 -7.50
C LEU A 575 70.89 -51.63 -7.26
N LEU A 576 69.82 -51.52 -6.48
CA LEU A 576 69.28 -50.23 -6.05
C LEU A 576 70.22 -49.48 -5.09
N ASP A 577 70.96 -50.22 -4.25
CA ASP A 577 71.98 -49.67 -3.34
C ASP A 577 73.33 -49.39 -4.02
N ASP A 578 73.53 -49.86 -5.26
CA ASP A 578 74.74 -49.59 -6.04
C ASP A 578 74.80 -48.11 -6.46
N ARG A 579 75.91 -47.44 -6.14
CA ARG A 579 76.07 -45.99 -6.35
C ARG A 579 76.07 -45.57 -7.82
N GLU A 580 76.37 -46.48 -8.75
CA GLU A 580 76.44 -46.17 -10.18
C GLU A 580 75.22 -46.67 -10.94
N VAL A 581 74.69 -47.86 -10.60
CA VAL A 581 73.55 -48.46 -11.31
C VAL A 581 72.21 -48.03 -10.70
N GLY A 582 72.12 -47.97 -9.37
CA GLY A 582 70.89 -47.64 -8.63
C GLY A 582 70.18 -46.37 -9.11
N PRO A 583 70.88 -45.25 -9.40
CA PRO A 583 70.26 -44.04 -9.91
C PRO A 583 69.49 -44.20 -11.24
N TYR A 584 69.77 -45.24 -12.02
CA TYR A 584 69.12 -45.50 -13.31
C TYR A 584 67.95 -46.50 -13.22
N LEU A 585 67.71 -47.10 -12.05
CA LEU A 585 66.68 -48.11 -11.82
C LEU A 585 65.53 -47.52 -11.00
N THR A 586 64.30 -47.80 -11.39
CA THR A 586 63.11 -47.51 -10.57
C THR A 586 62.35 -48.80 -10.31
N PRO A 587 62.25 -49.29 -9.05
CA PRO A 587 61.59 -50.56 -8.78
C PRO A 587 60.08 -50.49 -9.04
N ILE A 588 59.49 -51.60 -9.49
CA ILE A 588 58.03 -51.76 -9.57
C ILE A 588 57.54 -52.38 -8.27
N GLU A 589 57.01 -51.55 -7.38
CA GLU A 589 56.46 -51.99 -6.10
C GLU A 589 55.28 -52.95 -6.28
N GLY A 590 55.21 -54.01 -5.48
CA GLY A 590 54.10 -54.99 -5.49
C GLY A 590 54.12 -56.02 -6.63
N SER A 591 55.17 -56.04 -7.45
CA SER A 591 55.38 -57.08 -8.46
C SER A 591 55.71 -58.45 -7.83
N ALA A 592 55.19 -59.54 -8.40
CA ALA A 592 55.52 -60.92 -7.99
C ALA A 592 56.93 -61.37 -8.41
N LYS A 593 57.61 -60.56 -9.23
CA LYS A 593 58.98 -60.75 -9.71
C LYS A 593 59.80 -59.49 -9.40
N PRO A 594 61.13 -59.61 -9.20
CA PRO A 594 62.00 -58.46 -8.99
C PRO A 594 62.17 -57.67 -10.30
N LEU A 595 61.35 -56.63 -10.47
CA LEU A 595 61.31 -55.80 -11.67
C LEU A 595 61.78 -54.37 -11.37
N ALA A 596 62.60 -53.82 -12.27
CA ALA A 596 62.94 -52.41 -12.29
C ALA A 596 62.71 -51.81 -13.69
N LEU A 597 62.27 -50.57 -13.73
CA LEU A 597 62.18 -49.75 -14.93
C LEU A 597 63.50 -49.01 -15.15
N VAL A 598 63.95 -49.01 -16.41
CA VAL A 598 65.11 -48.26 -16.88
C VAL A 598 64.67 -47.33 -18.00
N GLN A 599 65.14 -46.08 -18.01
CA GLN A 599 64.88 -45.20 -19.14
C GLN A 599 65.58 -45.73 -20.40
N PRO A 600 64.92 -45.75 -21.59
CA PRO A 600 65.51 -46.31 -22.81
C PRO A 600 66.87 -45.72 -23.17
N ALA A 601 67.08 -44.42 -22.93
CA ALA A 601 68.35 -43.74 -23.19
C ALA A 601 69.53 -44.27 -22.36
N HIS A 602 69.26 -44.90 -21.22
CA HIS A 602 70.27 -45.45 -20.32
C HIS A 602 70.36 -46.98 -20.42
N ALA A 603 69.54 -47.62 -21.26
CA ALA A 603 69.45 -49.08 -21.33
C ALA A 603 70.79 -49.74 -21.71
N GLU A 604 71.51 -49.21 -22.71
CA GLU A 604 72.81 -49.75 -23.12
C GLU A 604 73.89 -49.56 -22.04
N ILE A 605 73.87 -48.41 -21.35
CA ILE A 605 74.80 -48.09 -20.26
C ILE A 605 74.54 -49.01 -19.07
N VAL A 606 73.28 -49.17 -18.67
CA VAL A 606 72.89 -50.08 -17.58
C VAL A 606 73.21 -51.53 -17.96
N GLN A 607 73.01 -51.95 -19.21
CA GLN A 607 73.42 -53.29 -19.65
C GLN A 607 74.93 -53.51 -19.56
N ALA A 608 75.74 -52.52 -19.94
CA ALA A 608 77.19 -52.61 -19.80
C ALA A 608 77.61 -52.69 -18.32
N MET A 609 77.05 -51.84 -17.47
CA MET A 609 77.33 -51.81 -16.02
C MET A 609 76.92 -53.09 -15.30
N LEU A 610 75.82 -53.71 -15.71
CA LEU A 610 75.36 -54.99 -15.18
C LEU A 610 76.28 -56.15 -15.60
N ARG A 611 76.77 -56.15 -16.86
CA ARG A 611 77.77 -57.14 -17.32
C ARG A 611 79.09 -57.01 -16.57
N GLU A 612 79.56 -55.80 -16.30
CA GLU A 612 80.77 -55.56 -15.49
C GLU A 612 80.63 -56.10 -14.06
N ARG A 613 79.39 -56.14 -13.54
CA ARG A 613 79.04 -56.70 -12.22
C ARG A 613 78.74 -58.20 -12.27
N GLY A 614 79.02 -58.87 -13.39
CA GLY A 614 78.85 -60.31 -13.57
C GLY A 614 77.39 -60.76 -13.78
N ILE A 615 76.48 -59.82 -14.06
CA ILE A 615 75.07 -60.12 -14.38
C ILE A 615 74.94 -60.21 -15.90
N ASN A 616 74.61 -61.40 -16.41
CA ASN A 616 74.38 -61.62 -17.83
C ASN A 616 72.94 -61.22 -18.19
N ILE A 617 72.79 -60.43 -19.25
CA ILE A 617 71.52 -59.90 -19.78
C ILE A 617 71.31 -60.40 -21.20
#